data_AF-A0A2N6PWS5-F1
#
_entry.id   AF-A0A2N6PWS5-F1
#
_cell.length_a   1.000
_cell.length_b   1.000
_cell.length_c   1.000
_cell.angle_alpha   90.00
_cell.angle_beta   90.00
_cell.angle_gamma   90.00
#
_symmetry.space_group_name_H-M   'P 1'
#
loop_
_entity.id
_entity.type
_entity.pdbx_description
1 polymer ?
#
loop_
_entity_poly.entity_id
_entity_poly.type
_entity_poly.pdbx_seq_one_letter_code
_entity_poly.pdbx_strand_id
1 'polypeptide(L)'
;MHTETTRARTRTAGALLATAIAAAMVLFGATPASALWDPDPVLPRAGFFTQVTITGSQYPTNVTGELTTLAPTPGAYPATGASVEAVSPQLITIADPVSGATASAYCIDFSTETGIGAGYNIGEWDASNVPNLDYINYILNNYFPFNTANPLSGLPLSQQVAAVQSAIWYFSDGFVLATGTNATIRNATAAVVQAALDSGGLPEPALPTLAIDPDTTTVPEDGSIVGPFTVSGTTSGTLDAAVGVEVFLDQAGTQPVPVGTAVAAGTQLWARWTGPAAPVNGFRITAQASLTQGTVYLYDTESSDRPAAQKLVLAQTTTLPLRTGVRATPYASGEISVQKIIAGDGAGLQDAITIDLACTPAPAAGVVVSATIPAGATSADPVVFTGLPDGATCTVSESADGANDAVTLAAQTIEPETVTVDAAATEPVVVTVTNTYDPVETPSNGGGESSGEGQGLAASGPTPMTGALTVAGLGLLLAGALLRVRRRATLR
;
A
#
# COMPACT_ATOMS: atom_id res chain seq x y z
N MET A 1 -28.71 54.15 57.19
CA MET A 1 -29.17 53.22 56.14
C MET A 1 -29.17 54.02 54.84
N HIS A 2 -28.13 53.95 53.99
CA HIS A 2 -27.93 52.94 52.92
C HIS A 2 -29.09 52.95 51.90
N THR A 3 -28.94 53.03 50.57
CA THR A 3 -27.86 53.26 49.58
C THR A 3 -28.59 53.40 48.22
N GLU A 4 -27.99 54.06 47.23
CA GLU A 4 -28.14 53.81 45.77
C GLU A 4 -29.50 53.95 45.03
N THR A 5 -29.53 54.76 43.96
CA THR A 5 -29.51 54.24 42.57
C THR A 5 -29.50 55.37 41.53
N THR A 6 -28.29 55.81 41.22
CA THR A 6 -27.93 56.52 39.98
C THR A 6 -27.84 55.48 38.86
N ARG A 7 -28.89 55.23 38.06
CA ARG A 7 -28.79 54.36 36.86
C ARG A 7 -29.99 54.50 35.91
N ALA A 8 -30.09 55.62 35.19
CA ALA A 8 -31.16 55.77 34.18
C ALA A 8 -30.77 56.55 32.91
N ARG A 9 -29.48 56.73 32.59
CA ARG A 9 -29.08 57.53 31.41
C ARG A 9 -28.02 56.95 30.47
N THR A 10 -27.67 55.67 30.58
CA THR A 10 -26.61 55.03 29.77
C THR A 10 -27.06 53.79 29.01
N ARG A 11 -28.28 53.78 28.44
CA ARG A 11 -28.76 52.64 27.63
C ARG A 11 -29.20 52.93 26.19
N THR A 12 -29.14 54.17 25.72
CA THR A 12 -29.57 54.51 24.34
C THR A 12 -28.43 54.92 23.40
N ALA A 13 -27.21 55.15 23.91
CA ALA A 13 -26.04 55.43 23.05
C ALA A 13 -25.23 54.18 22.65
N GLY A 14 -25.40 53.05 23.37
CA GLY A 14 -24.66 51.81 23.08
C GLY A 14 -25.25 50.95 21.95
N ALA A 15 -26.54 51.10 21.65
CA ALA A 15 -27.22 50.25 20.67
C ALA A 15 -26.96 50.67 19.20
N LEU A 16 -26.66 51.96 18.97
CA LEU A 16 -26.33 52.48 17.63
C LEU A 16 -24.85 52.30 17.26
N LEU A 17 -23.95 52.21 18.24
CA LEU A 17 -22.53 51.95 17.98
C LEU A 17 -22.24 50.46 17.76
N ALA A 18 -22.99 49.57 18.44
CA ALA A 18 -22.85 48.12 18.27
C ALA A 18 -23.36 47.62 16.90
N THR A 19 -24.37 48.28 16.31
CA THR A 19 -24.88 47.95 14.97
C THR A 19 -23.97 48.47 13.85
N ALA A 20 -23.30 49.60 14.03
CA ALA A 20 -22.30 50.09 13.08
C ALA A 20 -21.02 49.22 13.06
N ILE A 21 -20.60 48.67 14.20
CA ILE A 21 -19.46 47.74 14.28
C ILE A 21 -19.83 46.34 13.75
N ALA A 22 -21.05 45.86 13.99
CA ALA A 22 -21.54 44.61 13.40
C ALA A 22 -21.72 44.71 11.88
N ALA A 23 -22.16 45.86 11.35
CA ALA A 23 -22.19 46.09 9.91
C ALA A 23 -20.79 46.24 9.30
N ALA A 24 -19.83 46.84 10.01
CA ALA A 24 -18.43 46.92 9.58
C ALA A 24 -17.68 45.58 9.64
N MET A 25 -18.05 44.67 10.56
CA MET A 25 -17.50 43.31 10.60
C MET A 25 -18.10 42.35 9.55
N VAL A 26 -19.23 42.69 8.94
CA VAL A 26 -19.76 41.96 7.76
C VAL A 26 -19.13 42.47 6.45
N LEU A 27 -18.46 43.63 6.47
CA LEU A 27 -17.70 44.18 5.33
C LEU A 27 -16.25 43.69 5.25
N PHE A 28 -15.72 43.09 6.31
CA PHE A 28 -14.61 42.14 6.17
C PHE A 28 -15.21 40.78 5.90
N GLY A 29 -15.66 40.60 4.66
CA GLY A 29 -16.00 39.26 4.16
C GLY A 29 -14.89 38.31 4.58
N ALA A 30 -15.26 37.13 5.08
CA ALA A 30 -14.35 36.01 5.06
C ALA A 30 -13.73 36.00 3.66
N THR A 31 -12.43 36.31 3.58
CA THR A 31 -11.71 36.16 2.33
C THR A 31 -11.95 34.70 1.94
N PRO A 32 -12.56 34.41 0.78
CA PRO A 32 -12.62 33.03 0.33
C PRO A 32 -11.18 32.51 0.34
N ALA A 33 -10.95 31.36 0.98
CA ALA A 33 -9.68 30.66 0.88
C ALA A 33 -9.40 30.48 -0.62
N SER A 34 -8.42 31.23 -1.09
CA SER A 34 -8.03 31.37 -2.49
C SER A 34 -6.64 30.74 -2.61
N ALA A 35 -6.25 30.20 -3.77
CA ALA A 35 -4.90 29.70 -4.04
C ALA A 35 -3.86 30.83 -3.98
N LEU A 36 -3.54 31.28 -2.77
CA LEU A 36 -2.32 31.99 -2.54
C LEU A 36 -1.20 30.95 -2.46
N TRP A 37 -0.18 31.19 -3.28
CA TRP A 37 1.14 30.72 -2.93
C TRP A 37 1.53 31.38 -1.61
N ASP A 38 1.72 30.58 -0.57
CA ASP A 38 2.30 31.02 0.69
C ASP A 38 3.84 30.90 0.59
N PRO A 39 4.57 32.02 0.50
CA PRO A 39 6.02 31.99 0.46
C PRO A 39 6.62 31.61 1.82
N ASP A 40 5.86 31.70 2.92
CA ASP A 40 6.34 31.31 4.23
C ASP A 40 6.42 29.77 4.31
N PRO A 41 7.54 29.21 4.75
CA PRO A 41 7.67 27.76 4.85
C PRO A 41 6.63 27.21 5.84
N VAL A 42 5.85 26.23 5.41
CA VAL A 42 5.12 25.37 6.35
C VAL A 42 6.14 24.59 7.16
N LEU A 43 5.81 24.22 8.40
CA LEU A 43 6.72 23.44 9.23
C LEU A 43 6.89 22.05 8.59
N PRO A 44 8.05 21.79 7.94
CA PRO A 44 8.19 20.59 7.17
C PRO A 44 8.36 19.40 8.12
N ARG A 45 7.63 18.34 7.82
CA ARG A 45 7.75 17.05 8.47
C ARG A 45 8.35 16.08 7.45
N ALA A 46 9.26 15.24 7.90
CA ALA A 46 9.78 14.17 7.07
C ALA A 46 8.72 13.07 6.97
N GLY A 47 7.76 13.21 6.04
CA GLY A 47 6.84 12.13 5.73
C GLY A 47 7.65 10.95 5.20
N PHE A 48 7.43 9.76 5.79
CA PHE A 48 8.32 8.63 5.56
C PHE A 48 8.30 8.17 4.10
N PHE A 49 7.17 8.33 3.41
CA PHE A 49 7.03 7.99 1.99
C PHE A 49 6.94 9.19 1.06
N THR A 50 7.00 10.43 1.59
CA THR A 50 6.95 11.66 0.77
C THR A 50 7.96 11.59 -0.37
N GLN A 51 7.50 11.68 -1.61
CA GLN A 51 8.38 11.56 -2.79
C GLN A 51 9.07 12.88 -3.12
N VAL A 52 8.33 13.99 -3.10
CA VAL A 52 8.85 15.32 -3.39
C VAL A 52 8.27 16.36 -2.46
N THR A 53 8.97 17.48 -2.29
CA THR A 53 8.53 18.63 -1.49
C THR A 53 8.67 19.90 -2.30
N ILE A 54 7.75 20.85 -2.13
CA ILE A 54 7.90 22.19 -2.70
C ILE A 54 9.08 22.90 -2.01
N THR A 55 10.05 23.35 -2.81
CA THR A 55 11.23 24.08 -2.33
C THR A 55 11.26 25.54 -2.76
N GLY A 56 10.36 25.94 -3.66
CA GLY A 56 10.23 27.32 -4.10
C GLY A 56 9.37 27.45 -5.35
N SER A 57 9.45 28.61 -5.98
CA SER A 57 8.70 28.96 -7.18
C SER A 57 9.51 29.92 -8.05
N GLN A 58 9.13 30.03 -9.32
CA GLN A 58 9.83 30.82 -10.32
C GLN A 58 8.87 31.62 -11.19
N TYR A 59 9.38 32.76 -11.69
CA TYR A 59 8.70 33.65 -12.63
C TYR A 59 7.33 34.19 -12.17
N PRO A 60 7.19 34.69 -10.93
CA PRO A 60 5.93 35.23 -10.45
C PRO A 60 5.46 36.41 -11.30
N THR A 61 4.16 36.52 -11.51
CA THR A 61 3.53 37.69 -12.13
C THR A 61 2.14 37.86 -11.57
N ASN A 62 1.82 39.05 -11.06
CA ASN A 62 0.49 39.29 -10.51
C ASN A 62 -0.54 39.45 -11.63
N VAL A 63 -1.66 38.74 -11.49
CA VAL A 63 -2.84 38.87 -12.35
C VAL A 63 -4.08 38.98 -11.48
N THR A 64 -5.18 39.48 -12.04
CA THR A 64 -6.48 39.41 -11.39
C THR A 64 -7.49 38.62 -12.23
N GLY A 65 -8.48 38.04 -11.57
CA GLY A 65 -9.52 37.23 -12.21
C GLY A 65 -10.67 36.88 -11.29
N GLU A 66 -11.46 35.91 -11.71
CA GLU A 66 -12.56 35.32 -10.96
C GLU A 66 -12.69 33.83 -11.30
N LEU A 67 -13.24 33.07 -10.35
CA LEU A 67 -13.72 31.71 -10.62
C LEU A 67 -15.10 31.77 -11.27
N THR A 68 -15.27 30.98 -12.33
CA THR A 68 -16.54 30.81 -13.02
C THR A 68 -16.98 29.35 -12.97
N THR A 69 -18.28 29.11 -13.14
CA THR A 69 -18.79 27.74 -13.23
C THR A 69 -18.45 27.17 -14.60
N LEU A 70 -17.49 26.25 -14.63
CA LEU A 70 -17.14 25.52 -15.85
C LEU A 70 -18.19 24.45 -16.14
N ALA A 71 -18.68 24.42 -17.38
CA ALA A 71 -19.57 23.34 -17.83
C ALA A 71 -18.82 22.00 -17.87
N PRO A 72 -19.53 20.85 -17.80
CA PRO A 72 -18.89 19.53 -17.90
C PRO A 72 -18.05 19.34 -19.17
N THR A 73 -18.42 20.03 -20.25
CA THR A 73 -17.60 20.19 -21.45
C THR A 73 -17.10 21.62 -21.48
N PRO A 74 -15.78 21.86 -21.31
CA PRO A 74 -15.22 23.20 -21.34
C PRO A 74 -15.48 23.90 -22.69
N GLY A 75 -15.74 25.20 -22.63
CA GLY A 75 -15.96 26.04 -23.80
C GLY A 75 -14.75 26.92 -24.11
N ALA A 76 -14.89 27.80 -25.11
CA ALA A 76 -13.87 28.80 -25.38
C ALA A 76 -13.63 29.72 -24.17
N TYR A 77 -12.40 30.19 -24.02
CA TYR A 77 -12.03 31.07 -22.92
C TYR A 77 -12.84 32.37 -22.94
N PRO A 78 -13.46 32.80 -21.83
CA PRO A 78 -14.32 33.97 -21.83
C PRO A 78 -13.60 35.28 -22.21
N ALA A 79 -14.26 36.09 -23.04
CA ALA A 79 -13.73 37.38 -23.49
C ALA A 79 -13.66 38.44 -22.39
N THR A 80 -14.40 38.27 -21.30
CA THR A 80 -14.45 39.17 -20.15
C THR A 80 -14.43 38.38 -18.86
N GLY A 81 -13.72 38.89 -17.86
CA GLY A 81 -13.82 38.45 -16.47
C GLY A 81 -13.82 39.66 -15.53
N ALA A 82 -14.32 39.48 -14.32
CA ALA A 82 -14.26 40.45 -13.23
C ALA A 82 -12.91 40.40 -12.50
N SER A 83 -12.53 41.52 -11.88
CA SER A 83 -11.30 41.65 -11.09
C SER A 83 -11.59 41.41 -9.61
N VAL A 84 -11.93 40.18 -9.25
CA VAL A 84 -12.37 39.82 -7.89
C VAL A 84 -11.20 39.34 -7.04
N GLU A 85 -10.28 38.60 -7.65
CA GLU A 85 -9.21 37.89 -6.95
C GLU A 85 -7.85 38.24 -7.55
N ALA A 86 -6.88 38.52 -6.69
CA ALA A 86 -5.50 38.77 -7.10
C ALA A 86 -4.65 37.54 -6.79
N VAL A 87 -4.04 36.99 -7.83
CA VAL A 87 -3.21 35.78 -7.74
C VAL A 87 -1.87 36.00 -8.43
N SER A 88 -0.89 35.19 -8.07
CA SER A 88 0.43 35.22 -8.69
C SER A 88 0.75 33.85 -9.26
N PRO A 89 0.37 33.58 -10.53
CA PRO A 89 0.78 32.38 -11.23
C PRO A 89 2.31 32.26 -11.28
N GLN A 90 2.82 31.07 -10.97
CA GLN A 90 4.26 30.79 -10.92
C GLN A 90 4.52 29.34 -11.32
N LEU A 91 5.75 29.05 -11.72
CA LEU A 91 6.20 27.67 -11.92
C LEU A 91 6.76 27.15 -10.60
N ILE A 92 6.17 26.09 -10.06
CA ILE A 92 6.56 25.52 -8.76
C ILE A 92 7.84 24.70 -8.94
N THR A 93 8.77 24.83 -8.00
CA THR A 93 9.95 23.97 -7.90
C THR A 93 9.70 22.93 -6.82
N ILE A 94 9.71 21.67 -7.23
CA ILE A 94 9.62 20.50 -6.33
C ILE A 94 10.98 19.82 -6.29
N ALA A 95 11.32 19.19 -5.17
CA ALA A 95 12.56 18.46 -5.01
C ALA A 95 12.35 17.16 -4.25
N ASP A 96 13.09 16.12 -4.59
CA ASP A 96 13.26 14.97 -3.72
C ASP A 96 13.94 15.40 -2.41
N PRO A 97 13.29 15.23 -1.24
CA PRO A 97 13.86 15.63 0.06
C PRO A 97 15.13 14.85 0.44
N VAL A 98 15.44 13.73 -0.23
CA VAL A 98 16.64 12.91 0.05
C VAL A 98 17.78 13.25 -0.90
N SER A 99 17.59 13.13 -2.22
CA SER A 99 18.66 13.38 -3.20
C SER A 99 18.85 14.86 -3.57
N GLY A 100 17.83 15.69 -3.33
CA GLY A 100 17.80 17.08 -3.80
C GLY A 100 17.53 17.23 -5.30
N ALA A 101 17.23 16.14 -6.03
CA ALA A 101 16.84 16.19 -7.44
C ALA A 101 15.60 17.07 -7.61
N THR A 102 15.65 18.06 -8.49
CA THR A 102 14.58 19.04 -8.67
C THR A 102 13.78 18.81 -9.94
N ALA A 103 12.53 19.29 -9.91
CA ALA A 103 11.66 19.35 -11.07
C ALA A 103 10.75 20.58 -10.98
N SER A 104 10.05 20.84 -12.08
CA SER A 104 9.08 21.93 -12.17
C SER A 104 7.67 21.37 -12.28
N ALA A 105 6.72 22.02 -11.61
CA ALA A 105 5.31 21.64 -11.61
C ALA A 105 4.41 22.86 -11.72
N TYR A 106 3.18 22.65 -12.18
CA TYR A 106 2.10 23.62 -12.11
C TYR A 106 1.07 23.18 -11.08
N CYS A 107 0.33 24.14 -10.52
CA CYS A 107 -0.79 23.86 -9.65
C CYS A 107 -2.04 23.52 -10.46
N ILE A 108 -2.87 22.60 -9.97
CA ILE A 108 -4.11 22.15 -10.63
C ILE A 108 -5.33 22.13 -9.69
N ASP A 109 -5.24 22.86 -8.58
CA ASP A 109 -6.29 22.96 -7.56
C ASP A 109 -6.31 24.40 -7.04
N PHE A 110 -7.03 25.29 -7.73
CA PHE A 110 -7.02 26.73 -7.43
C PHE A 110 -7.71 27.08 -6.11
N SER A 111 -8.60 26.24 -5.60
CA SER A 111 -9.34 26.58 -4.38
C SER A 111 -8.61 26.15 -3.10
N THR A 112 -7.45 25.51 -3.23
CA THR A 112 -6.64 25.04 -2.10
C THR A 112 -5.38 25.90 -1.97
N GLU A 113 -4.88 26.10 -0.76
CA GLU A 113 -3.66 26.87 -0.53
C GLU A 113 -2.43 25.95 -0.56
N THR A 114 -1.26 26.42 -1.02
CA THR A 114 0.00 25.64 -0.95
C THR A 114 1.19 26.53 -0.68
N GLY A 115 2.34 25.94 -0.34
CA GLY A 115 3.55 26.69 -0.02
C GLY A 115 4.79 25.81 0.12
N ILE A 116 5.92 26.47 0.39
CA ILE A 116 7.21 25.81 0.58
C ILE A 116 7.14 24.85 1.77
N GLY A 117 7.63 23.62 1.60
CA GLY A 117 7.62 22.58 2.63
C GLY A 117 6.48 21.57 2.51
N ALA A 118 5.46 21.84 1.69
CA ALA A 118 4.42 20.85 1.40
C ALA A 118 5.00 19.68 0.60
N GLY A 119 4.78 18.45 1.06
CA GLY A 119 5.21 17.21 0.43
C GLY A 119 4.11 16.51 -0.35
N TYR A 120 4.52 15.69 -1.32
CA TYR A 120 3.65 15.08 -2.30
C TYR A 120 4.08 13.67 -2.68
N ASN A 121 3.11 12.87 -3.08
CA ASN A 121 3.27 11.54 -3.66
C ASN A 121 2.60 11.50 -5.05
N ILE A 122 3.14 10.71 -5.98
CA ILE A 122 2.49 10.48 -7.27
C ILE A 122 1.09 9.88 -7.05
N GLY A 123 0.13 10.31 -7.86
CA GLY A 123 -1.20 9.72 -7.92
C GLY A 123 -1.73 9.66 -9.34
N GLU A 124 -2.69 8.76 -9.56
CA GLU A 124 -3.46 8.65 -10.80
C GLU A 124 -4.41 9.86 -10.96
N TRP A 125 -4.77 10.19 -12.19
CA TRP A 125 -5.69 11.28 -12.52
C TRP A 125 -7.04 11.10 -11.83
N ASP A 126 -7.61 9.90 -11.85
CA ASP A 126 -8.89 9.61 -11.21
C ASP A 126 -8.84 9.87 -9.69
N ALA A 127 -7.75 9.51 -9.02
CA ALA A 127 -7.57 9.75 -7.59
C ALA A 127 -7.46 11.25 -7.25
N SER A 128 -7.00 12.06 -8.20
CA SER A 128 -6.87 13.51 -8.02
C SER A 128 -8.21 14.24 -7.98
N ASN A 129 -9.26 13.69 -8.60
CA ASN A 129 -10.54 14.36 -8.80
C ASN A 129 -10.43 15.75 -9.47
N VAL A 130 -9.39 15.99 -10.28
CA VAL A 130 -9.24 17.22 -11.06
C VAL A 130 -9.89 17.02 -12.43
N PRO A 131 -10.83 17.88 -12.86
CA PRO A 131 -11.47 17.75 -14.15
C PRO A 131 -10.52 18.17 -15.29
N ASN A 132 -10.83 17.71 -16.51
CA ASN A 132 -10.20 18.20 -17.74
C ASN A 132 -8.66 18.06 -17.78
N LEU A 133 -8.13 17.03 -17.09
CA LEU A 133 -6.69 16.74 -17.06
C LEU A 133 -6.14 16.38 -18.45
N ASP A 134 -6.99 15.93 -19.35
CA ASP A 134 -6.64 15.69 -20.75
C ASP A 134 -6.23 16.97 -21.49
N TYR A 135 -6.98 18.06 -21.32
CA TYR A 135 -6.63 19.37 -21.87
C TYR A 135 -5.41 19.97 -21.17
N ILE A 136 -5.31 19.81 -19.84
CA ILE A 136 -4.12 20.21 -19.09
C ILE A 136 -2.89 19.47 -19.62
N ASN A 137 -2.98 18.17 -19.86
CA ASN A 137 -1.86 17.39 -20.39
C ASN A 137 -1.46 17.84 -21.80
N TYR A 138 -2.43 18.22 -22.65
CA TYR A 138 -2.10 18.87 -23.93
C TYR A 138 -1.26 20.14 -23.72
N ILE A 139 -1.66 21.01 -22.78
CA ILE A 139 -0.91 22.24 -22.48
C ILE A 139 0.52 21.90 -22.05
N LEU A 140 0.69 20.96 -21.12
CA LEU A 140 2.01 20.56 -20.60
C LEU A 140 2.92 19.98 -21.68
N ASN A 141 2.37 19.32 -22.71
CA ASN A 141 3.14 18.76 -23.81
C ASN A 141 3.52 19.79 -24.90
N ASN A 142 2.86 20.95 -24.93
CA ASN A 142 2.99 21.90 -26.04
C ASN A 142 3.53 23.27 -25.64
N TYR A 143 3.62 23.59 -24.35
CA TYR A 143 4.07 24.89 -23.85
C TYR A 143 5.23 24.77 -22.84
N PHE A 144 5.72 25.93 -22.39
CA PHE A 144 6.80 26.03 -21.40
C PHE A 144 6.41 25.34 -20.08
N PRO A 145 7.35 24.68 -19.37
CA PRO A 145 8.78 24.55 -19.66
C PRO A 145 9.16 23.42 -20.62
N PHE A 146 8.27 22.45 -20.88
CA PHE A 146 8.60 21.28 -21.70
C PHE A 146 8.93 21.65 -23.15
N ASN A 147 8.02 22.36 -23.83
CA ASN A 147 8.27 22.85 -25.19
C ASN A 147 8.64 24.32 -25.15
N THR A 148 9.92 24.64 -25.29
CA THR A 148 10.42 26.03 -25.32
C THR A 148 10.25 26.69 -26.68
N ALA A 149 10.01 25.92 -27.75
CA ALA A 149 9.76 26.39 -29.11
C ALA A 149 8.25 26.43 -29.41
N ASN A 150 7.47 27.02 -28.51
CA ASN A 150 6.01 27.11 -28.60
C ASN A 150 5.54 28.51 -29.08
N PRO A 151 4.24 28.70 -29.41
CA PRO A 151 3.72 29.98 -29.90
C PRO A 151 3.90 31.19 -28.96
N LEU A 152 4.16 30.96 -27.67
CA LEU A 152 4.42 31.99 -26.67
C LEU A 152 5.91 32.28 -26.46
N SER A 153 6.82 31.62 -27.19
CA SER A 153 8.29 31.70 -26.95
C SER A 153 8.87 33.12 -27.05
N GLY A 154 8.20 34.02 -27.77
CA GLY A 154 8.56 35.44 -27.87
C GLY A 154 8.19 36.30 -26.66
N LEU A 155 7.42 35.78 -25.71
CA LEU A 155 7.03 36.50 -24.49
C LEU A 155 8.07 36.32 -23.38
N PRO A 156 8.18 37.27 -22.42
CA PRO A 156 8.93 37.05 -21.19
C PRO A 156 8.46 35.77 -20.47
N LEU A 157 9.38 35.02 -19.86
CA LEU A 157 9.06 33.75 -19.19
C LEU A 157 7.95 33.88 -18.16
N SER A 158 7.91 34.99 -17.42
CA SER A 158 6.85 35.23 -16.43
C SER A 158 5.47 35.42 -17.06
N GLN A 159 5.39 35.97 -18.28
CA GLN A 159 4.14 36.06 -19.04
C GLN A 159 3.76 34.71 -19.66
N GLN A 160 4.74 33.90 -20.10
CA GLN A 160 4.47 32.52 -20.56
C GLN A 160 3.90 31.67 -19.42
N VAL A 161 4.56 31.68 -18.26
CA VAL A 161 4.14 30.95 -17.05
C VAL A 161 2.77 31.43 -16.59
N ALA A 162 2.52 32.75 -16.57
CA ALA A 162 1.21 33.27 -16.21
C ALA A 162 0.11 32.84 -17.18
N ALA A 163 0.39 32.83 -18.47
CA ALA A 163 -0.58 32.39 -19.48
C ALA A 163 -0.90 30.90 -19.36
N VAL A 164 0.12 30.06 -19.19
CA VAL A 164 0.01 28.59 -19.04
C VAL A 164 -0.72 28.22 -17.76
N GLN A 165 -0.28 28.72 -16.60
CA GLN A 165 -0.92 28.40 -15.32
C GLN A 165 -2.37 28.90 -15.26
N SER A 166 -2.69 30.06 -15.86
CA SER A 166 -4.08 30.54 -15.94
C SER A 166 -4.93 29.65 -16.85
N ALA A 167 -4.38 29.13 -17.95
CA ALA A 167 -5.07 28.19 -18.82
C ALA A 167 -5.30 26.84 -18.12
N ILE A 168 -4.33 26.37 -17.32
CA ILE A 168 -4.48 25.19 -16.47
C ILE A 168 -5.63 25.40 -15.47
N TRP A 169 -5.65 26.52 -14.74
CA TRP A 169 -6.72 26.84 -13.79
C TRP A 169 -8.09 27.06 -14.44
N TYR A 170 -8.13 27.46 -15.71
CA TYR A 170 -9.39 27.46 -16.45
C TYR A 170 -9.97 26.05 -16.58
N PHE A 171 -9.13 25.06 -16.93
CA PHE A 171 -9.58 23.68 -17.09
C PHE A 171 -9.83 22.97 -15.75
N SER A 172 -9.01 23.21 -14.72
CA SER A 172 -9.17 22.56 -13.42
C SER A 172 -10.29 23.19 -12.57
N ASP A 173 -10.45 24.52 -12.62
CA ASP A 173 -11.29 25.25 -11.65
C ASP A 173 -12.24 26.29 -12.29
N GLY A 174 -12.10 26.59 -13.59
CA GLY A 174 -12.88 27.62 -14.26
C GLY A 174 -12.40 29.05 -14.00
N PHE A 175 -11.11 29.23 -13.68
CA PHE A 175 -10.53 30.56 -13.48
C PHE A 175 -10.46 31.38 -14.78
N VAL A 176 -10.92 32.64 -14.71
CA VAL A 176 -10.96 33.57 -15.84
C VAL A 176 -10.29 34.88 -15.45
N LEU A 177 -9.30 35.28 -16.25
CA LEU A 177 -8.58 36.55 -16.09
C LEU A 177 -9.49 37.76 -16.32
N ALA A 178 -9.41 38.71 -15.39
CA ALA A 178 -10.16 39.95 -15.41
C ALA A 178 -9.89 40.75 -16.67
N THR A 179 -10.89 41.50 -17.15
CA THR A 179 -10.76 42.32 -18.37
C THR A 179 -9.61 43.33 -18.30
N GLY A 180 -9.33 43.85 -17.09
CA GLY A 180 -8.25 44.80 -16.83
C GLY A 180 -6.85 44.18 -16.65
N THR A 181 -6.73 42.85 -16.60
CA THR A 181 -5.42 42.17 -16.58
C THR A 181 -4.68 42.42 -17.89
N ASN A 182 -3.35 42.41 -17.84
CA ASN A 182 -2.46 42.59 -18.99
C ASN A 182 -2.97 41.83 -20.24
N ALA A 183 -3.28 42.58 -21.31
CA ALA A 183 -3.90 42.05 -22.51
C ALA A 183 -3.04 40.98 -23.21
N THR A 184 -1.71 41.07 -23.12
CA THR A 184 -0.79 40.07 -23.68
C THR A 184 -0.97 38.73 -22.97
N ILE A 185 -1.04 38.73 -21.64
CA ILE A 185 -1.25 37.50 -20.84
C ILE A 185 -2.63 36.93 -21.15
N ARG A 186 -3.68 37.76 -21.17
CA ARG A 186 -5.05 37.31 -21.47
C ARG A 186 -5.18 36.68 -22.86
N ASN A 187 -4.63 37.34 -23.88
CA ASN A 187 -4.66 36.82 -25.25
C ASN A 187 -3.87 35.51 -25.36
N ALA A 188 -2.73 35.41 -24.68
CA ALA A 188 -1.95 34.17 -24.62
C ALA A 188 -2.73 33.04 -23.93
N THR A 189 -3.36 33.30 -22.77
CA THR A 189 -4.21 32.31 -22.08
C THR A 189 -5.34 31.83 -22.98
N ALA A 190 -6.08 32.76 -23.62
CA ALA A 190 -7.17 32.39 -24.52
C ALA A 190 -6.69 31.53 -25.70
N ALA A 191 -5.51 31.83 -26.26
CA ALA A 191 -4.92 31.05 -27.33
C ALA A 191 -4.49 29.63 -26.88
N VAL A 192 -3.92 29.50 -25.67
CA VAL A 192 -3.57 28.19 -25.08
C VAL A 192 -4.83 27.34 -24.85
N VAL A 193 -5.87 27.93 -24.26
CA VAL A 193 -7.15 27.25 -24.03
C VAL A 193 -7.77 26.81 -25.34
N GLN A 194 -7.82 27.68 -26.35
CA GLN A 194 -8.37 27.33 -27.65
C GLN A 194 -7.59 26.19 -28.32
N ALA A 195 -6.26 26.23 -28.29
CA ALA A 195 -5.43 25.17 -28.85
C ALA A 195 -5.65 23.82 -28.14
N ALA A 196 -5.86 23.84 -26.82
CA ALA A 196 -6.20 22.64 -26.06
C ALA A 196 -7.58 22.08 -26.48
N LEU A 197 -8.61 22.91 -26.56
CA LEU A 197 -9.93 22.50 -27.02
C LEU A 197 -9.90 21.90 -28.43
N ASP A 198 -9.19 22.56 -29.35
CA ASP A 198 -9.07 22.12 -30.75
C ASP A 198 -8.34 20.77 -30.88
N SER A 199 -7.48 20.43 -29.91
CA SER A 199 -6.76 19.15 -29.87
C SER A 199 -7.63 17.97 -29.44
N GLY A 200 -8.69 18.22 -28.66
CA GLY A 200 -9.48 17.19 -27.98
C GLY A 200 -8.81 16.56 -26.76
N GLY A 201 -7.70 17.12 -26.27
CA GLY A 201 -6.97 16.63 -25.09
C GLY A 201 -5.98 15.50 -25.39
N LEU A 202 -5.15 15.16 -24.40
CA LEU A 202 -4.23 14.02 -24.42
C LEU A 202 -4.55 13.05 -23.28
N PRO A 203 -4.39 11.73 -23.46
CA PRO A 203 -4.65 10.77 -22.39
C PRO A 203 -3.65 10.89 -21.23
N GLU A 204 -3.97 10.25 -20.11
CA GLU A 204 -3.06 10.13 -18.97
C GLU A 204 -1.72 9.51 -19.39
N PRO A 205 -0.58 10.10 -19.00
CA PRO A 205 0.71 9.47 -19.24
C PRO A 205 0.82 8.16 -18.45
N ALA A 206 1.40 7.12 -19.07
CA ALA A 206 1.65 5.87 -18.38
C ALA A 206 2.63 6.08 -17.21
N LEU A 207 2.19 5.76 -15.99
CA LEU A 207 3.01 5.89 -14.79
C LEU A 207 3.84 4.61 -14.55
N PRO A 208 5.12 4.74 -14.20
CA PRO A 208 5.84 3.62 -13.59
C PRO A 208 5.23 3.31 -12.22
N THR A 209 5.14 2.04 -11.85
CA THR A 209 4.56 1.63 -10.57
C THR A 209 5.60 0.93 -9.69
N LEU A 210 5.51 1.20 -8.39
CA LEU A 210 6.24 0.54 -7.31
C LEU A 210 5.32 0.52 -6.09
N ALA A 211 4.96 -0.68 -5.62
CA ALA A 211 4.07 -0.87 -4.48
C ALA A 211 4.54 -2.04 -3.61
N ILE A 212 4.08 -2.07 -2.37
CA ILE A 212 4.26 -3.20 -1.47
C ILE A 212 2.92 -3.53 -0.79
N ASP A 213 2.62 -4.81 -0.66
CA ASP A 213 1.40 -5.29 -0.02
C ASP A 213 1.72 -6.41 0.99
N PRO A 214 1.23 -6.32 2.24
CA PRO A 214 0.59 -5.14 2.83
C PRO A 214 1.58 -3.98 3.05
N ASP A 215 1.09 -2.74 3.07
CA ASP A 215 1.86 -1.50 3.29
C ASP A 215 1.89 -1.05 4.77
N THR A 216 1.19 -1.78 5.62
CA THR A 216 1.15 -1.60 7.07
C THR A 216 1.14 -2.94 7.78
N THR A 217 1.68 -3.00 8.99
CA THR A 217 1.71 -4.21 9.82
C THR A 217 1.83 -3.87 11.29
N THR A 218 1.48 -4.84 12.14
CA THR A 218 1.97 -4.90 13.52
C THR A 218 3.20 -5.82 13.57
N VAL A 219 4.15 -5.53 14.48
CA VAL A 219 5.38 -6.31 14.68
C VAL A 219 5.55 -6.69 16.15
N PRO A 220 5.84 -7.97 16.47
CA PRO A 220 6.06 -8.39 17.85
C PRO A 220 7.38 -7.84 18.40
N GLU A 221 7.39 -7.36 19.64
CA GLU A 221 8.58 -6.79 20.28
C GLU A 221 9.63 -7.85 20.68
N ASP A 222 9.25 -9.12 20.76
CA ASP A 222 10.14 -10.25 21.05
C ASP A 222 11.12 -10.59 19.90
N GLY A 223 11.04 -9.89 18.77
CA GLY A 223 11.89 -10.12 17.61
C GLY A 223 11.40 -11.23 16.68
N SER A 224 10.17 -11.70 16.84
CA SER A 224 9.52 -12.58 15.88
C SER A 224 9.37 -11.90 14.51
N ILE A 225 9.43 -12.73 13.47
CA ILE A 225 9.44 -12.29 12.08
C ILE A 225 8.02 -12.28 11.51
N VAL A 226 7.66 -11.21 10.81
CA VAL A 226 6.36 -11.04 10.12
C VAL A 226 6.53 -10.87 8.61
N GLY A 227 5.49 -11.19 7.85
CA GLY A 227 5.47 -11.15 6.38
C GLY A 227 4.71 -12.34 5.77
N PRO A 228 4.75 -12.55 4.44
CA PRO A 228 5.54 -11.79 3.47
C PRO A 228 4.92 -10.43 3.11
N PHE A 229 5.79 -9.46 2.86
CA PHE A 229 5.48 -8.20 2.19
C PHE A 229 5.91 -8.33 0.73
N THR A 230 4.96 -8.27 -0.19
CA THR A 230 5.23 -8.53 -1.62
C THR A 230 5.45 -7.23 -2.36
N VAL A 231 6.64 -7.05 -2.93
CA VAL A 231 6.97 -5.92 -3.80
C VAL A 231 6.36 -6.17 -5.18
N SER A 232 5.68 -5.17 -5.72
CA SER A 232 5.05 -5.25 -7.04
C SER A 232 5.26 -3.95 -7.83
N GLY A 233 5.02 -4.01 -9.14
CA GLY A 233 5.09 -2.85 -10.04
C GLY A 233 5.94 -3.08 -11.28
N THR A 234 6.09 -2.03 -12.08
CA THR A 234 6.87 -2.03 -13.32
C THR A 234 8.35 -1.68 -13.11
N THR A 235 8.73 -1.22 -11.93
CA THR A 235 10.13 -0.88 -11.60
C THR A 235 10.63 -1.67 -10.40
N SER A 236 11.96 -1.79 -10.30
CA SER A 236 12.66 -2.32 -9.13
C SER A 236 13.26 -1.16 -8.35
N GLY A 237 13.38 -1.31 -7.03
CA GLY A 237 13.90 -0.26 -6.15
C GLY A 237 15.09 -0.72 -5.34
N THR A 238 15.44 0.10 -4.36
CA THR A 238 16.48 -0.17 -3.37
C THR A 238 15.86 0.01 -1.99
N LEU A 239 16.11 -0.92 -1.07
CA LEU A 239 15.79 -0.72 0.35
C LEU A 239 16.63 0.45 0.86
N ASP A 240 16.03 1.63 1.03
CA ASP A 240 16.77 2.85 1.35
C ASP A 240 16.55 3.33 2.79
N ALA A 241 15.58 2.75 3.50
CA ALA A 241 15.43 2.94 4.93
C ALA A 241 14.88 1.67 5.61
N ALA A 242 15.39 1.37 6.79
CA ALA A 242 14.83 0.40 7.73
C ALA A 242 14.98 1.00 9.13
N VAL A 243 13.86 1.37 9.76
CA VAL A 243 13.79 2.12 11.01
C VAL A 243 13.04 1.29 12.04
N GLY A 244 13.69 0.97 13.15
CA GLY A 244 13.11 0.11 14.20
C GLY A 244 12.89 -1.34 13.77
N VAL A 245 13.28 -1.72 12.55
CA VAL A 245 13.16 -3.07 12.01
C VAL A 245 14.40 -3.50 11.24
N GLU A 246 14.58 -4.81 11.14
CA GLU A 246 15.47 -5.47 10.19
C GLU A 246 14.65 -6.20 9.13
N VAL A 247 15.13 -6.25 7.88
CA VAL A 247 14.41 -6.81 6.73
C VAL A 247 15.12 -8.04 6.20
N PHE A 248 14.37 -9.05 5.75
CA PHE A 248 14.88 -10.36 5.29
C PHE A 248 14.23 -10.82 3.99
N LEU A 249 14.91 -11.72 3.26
CA LEU A 249 14.38 -12.43 2.08
C LEU A 249 13.70 -13.75 2.43
N ASP A 250 13.71 -14.16 3.70
CA ASP A 250 13.17 -15.43 4.16
C ASP A 250 12.48 -15.29 5.52
N GLN A 251 11.45 -16.11 5.75
CA GLN A 251 10.71 -16.15 7.02
C GLN A 251 11.57 -16.60 8.20
N ALA A 252 12.66 -17.33 7.94
CA ALA A 252 13.58 -17.80 8.98
C ALA A 252 14.56 -16.71 9.46
N GLY A 253 14.60 -15.55 8.80
CA GLY A 253 15.48 -14.44 9.20
C GLY A 253 16.96 -14.72 9.01
N THR A 254 17.31 -15.59 8.07
CA THR A 254 18.70 -16.00 7.82
C THR A 254 19.35 -15.21 6.69
N GLN A 255 18.54 -14.53 5.86
CA GLN A 255 18.99 -13.75 4.71
C GLN A 255 18.63 -12.28 4.88
N PRO A 256 19.42 -11.51 5.66
CA PRO A 256 19.16 -10.09 5.87
C PRO A 256 19.32 -9.29 4.57
N VAL A 257 18.53 -8.23 4.45
CA VAL A 257 18.57 -7.24 3.38
C VAL A 257 19.07 -5.92 3.96
N PRO A 258 20.36 -5.60 3.83
CA PRO A 258 20.90 -4.31 4.30
C PRO A 258 20.33 -3.13 3.50
N VAL A 259 20.24 -1.97 4.15
CA VAL A 259 19.97 -0.70 3.45
C VAL A 259 21.02 -0.48 2.35
N GLY A 260 20.55 -0.08 1.16
CA GLY A 260 21.33 0.02 -0.07
C GLY A 260 21.19 -1.19 -1.00
N THR A 261 20.48 -2.25 -0.57
CA THR A 261 20.28 -3.46 -1.38
C THR A 261 19.16 -3.28 -2.40
N ALA A 262 19.41 -3.70 -3.65
CA ALA A 262 18.41 -3.71 -4.69
C ALA A 262 17.30 -4.74 -4.41
N VAL A 263 16.06 -4.35 -4.63
CA VAL A 263 14.85 -5.18 -4.42
C VAL A 263 14.04 -5.17 -5.71
N ALA A 264 13.89 -6.35 -6.31
CA ALA A 264 13.15 -6.52 -7.55
C ALA A 264 11.63 -6.57 -7.33
N ALA A 265 10.86 -6.21 -8.35
CA ALA A 265 9.43 -6.51 -8.37
C ALA A 265 9.22 -8.04 -8.32
N GLY A 266 8.25 -8.49 -7.52
CA GLY A 266 7.99 -9.89 -7.21
C GLY A 266 8.75 -10.42 -5.98
N THR A 267 9.70 -9.67 -5.41
CA THR A 267 10.38 -10.06 -4.18
C THR A 267 9.41 -10.06 -2.99
N GLN A 268 9.46 -11.13 -2.20
CA GLN A 268 8.84 -11.17 -0.88
C GLN A 268 9.86 -10.79 0.18
N LEU A 269 9.43 -9.97 1.15
CA LEU A 269 10.24 -9.50 2.26
C LEU A 269 9.60 -9.87 3.58
N TRP A 270 10.41 -10.01 4.61
CA TRP A 270 9.98 -10.20 5.99
C TRP A 270 10.64 -9.16 6.88
N ALA A 271 10.03 -8.85 8.02
CA ALA A 271 10.56 -7.86 8.95
C ALA A 271 10.58 -8.39 10.39
N ARG A 272 11.60 -7.98 11.13
CA ARG A 272 11.75 -8.21 12.58
C ARG A 272 11.86 -6.88 13.29
N TRP A 273 11.22 -6.75 14.45
CA TRP A 273 11.44 -5.60 15.33
C TRP A 273 12.85 -5.59 15.92
N THR A 274 13.52 -4.44 15.90
CA THR A 274 14.82 -4.25 16.55
C THR A 274 14.80 -3.16 17.62
N GLY A 275 13.78 -2.30 17.62
CA GLY A 275 13.62 -1.20 18.55
C GLY A 275 14.81 -0.21 18.61
N PRO A 276 14.78 0.74 19.56
CA PRO A 276 13.58 1.18 20.26
C PRO A 276 12.57 1.81 19.29
N ALA A 277 11.32 1.99 19.74
CA ALA A 277 10.30 2.63 18.92
C ALA A 277 10.67 4.07 18.55
N ALA A 278 10.59 4.39 17.27
CA ALA A 278 10.76 5.71 16.71
C ALA A 278 9.41 6.31 16.30
N PRO A 279 9.33 7.63 16.01
CA PRO A 279 8.11 8.26 15.50
C PRO A 279 7.56 7.62 14.22
N VAL A 280 8.44 6.95 13.45
CA VAL A 280 8.07 6.08 12.35
C VAL A 280 8.91 4.81 12.46
N ASN A 281 8.28 3.65 12.30
CA ASN A 281 8.97 2.37 12.20
C ASN A 281 8.53 1.64 10.94
N GLY A 282 9.40 0.74 10.47
CA GLY A 282 9.21 -0.02 9.24
C GLY A 282 10.31 0.25 8.23
N PHE A 283 10.05 -0.06 6.97
CA PHE A 283 11.06 0.02 5.93
C PHE A 283 10.53 0.64 4.65
N ARG A 284 11.44 1.18 3.84
CA ARG A 284 11.13 1.89 2.60
C ARG A 284 11.99 1.39 1.45
N ILE A 285 11.35 1.22 0.31
CA ILE A 285 11.98 0.95 -0.97
C ILE A 285 11.79 2.20 -1.84
N THR A 286 12.90 2.68 -2.39
CA THR A 286 12.91 3.79 -3.35
C THR A 286 13.39 3.31 -4.70
N ALA A 287 12.63 3.60 -5.76
CA ALA A 287 13.10 3.50 -7.13
C ALA A 287 13.26 4.90 -7.73
N GLN A 288 14.19 5.06 -8.65
CA GLN A 288 14.25 6.25 -9.50
C GLN A 288 13.55 5.92 -10.82
N ALA A 289 12.61 6.74 -11.25
CA ALA A 289 11.95 6.53 -12.54
C ALA A 289 11.84 7.82 -13.35
N SER A 290 11.85 7.66 -14.67
CA SER A 290 11.54 8.74 -15.58
C SER A 290 10.05 8.97 -15.57
N LEU A 291 9.64 10.15 -15.10
CA LEU A 291 8.25 10.60 -15.06
C LEU A 291 8.07 11.65 -16.15
N THR A 292 6.99 11.55 -16.90
CA THR A 292 6.66 12.50 -17.95
C THR A 292 5.77 13.61 -17.42
N GLN A 293 5.80 14.77 -18.09
CA GLN A 293 4.82 15.83 -17.84
C GLN A 293 3.39 15.28 -17.89
N GLY A 294 2.49 15.86 -17.08
CA GLY A 294 1.13 15.33 -16.88
C GLY A 294 1.01 14.35 -15.71
N THR A 295 2.12 13.91 -15.12
CA THR A 295 2.11 13.13 -13.86
C THR A 295 1.55 13.98 -12.72
N VAL A 296 0.51 13.50 -12.04
CA VAL A 296 -0.12 14.20 -10.92
C VAL A 296 0.58 13.87 -9.60
N TYR A 297 0.68 14.90 -8.76
CA TYR A 297 1.20 14.83 -7.40
C TYR A 297 0.11 15.23 -6.41
N LEU A 298 -0.22 14.32 -5.51
CA LEU A 298 -1.19 14.49 -4.45
C LEU A 298 -0.49 14.84 -3.14
N TYR A 299 -1.10 15.74 -2.38
CA TYR A 299 -0.54 16.20 -1.11
C TYR A 299 -0.39 15.05 -0.11
N ASP A 300 0.79 14.93 0.48
CA ASP A 300 1.09 14.02 1.56
C ASP A 300 0.77 14.70 2.89
N THR A 301 -0.31 14.27 3.56
CA THR A 301 -0.73 14.85 4.84
C THR A 301 0.26 14.64 5.98
N GLU A 302 1.22 13.73 5.84
CA GLU A 302 2.29 13.55 6.83
C GLU A 302 3.45 14.54 6.67
N SER A 303 3.52 15.23 5.53
CA SER A 303 4.66 16.06 5.16
C SER A 303 4.67 17.45 5.79
N SER A 304 3.54 17.92 6.32
CA SER A 304 3.47 19.20 7.02
C SER A 304 2.33 19.22 8.04
N ASP A 305 2.15 20.35 8.72
CA ASP A 305 1.03 20.60 9.61
C ASP A 305 -0.26 21.05 8.90
N ARG A 306 -0.23 21.24 7.57
CA ARG A 306 -1.42 21.60 6.80
C ARG A 306 -2.35 20.40 6.60
N PRO A 307 -3.68 20.61 6.74
CA PRO A 307 -4.66 19.55 6.48
C PRO A 307 -4.84 19.26 4.98
N ALA A 308 -4.50 20.21 4.10
CA ALA A 308 -4.56 20.08 2.65
C ALA A 308 -3.54 21.00 1.99
N ALA A 309 -3.12 20.66 0.77
CA ALA A 309 -2.36 21.54 -0.12
C ALA A 309 -2.78 21.33 -1.58
N GLN A 310 -2.51 22.32 -2.44
CA GLN A 310 -2.84 22.23 -3.87
C GLN A 310 -2.22 21.01 -4.51
N LYS A 311 -3.03 20.26 -5.28
CA LYS A 311 -2.50 19.22 -6.16
C LYS A 311 -1.61 19.86 -7.22
N LEU A 312 -0.56 19.14 -7.61
CA LEU A 312 0.41 19.59 -8.59
C LEU A 312 0.40 18.66 -9.80
N VAL A 313 0.88 19.15 -10.93
CA VAL A 313 1.15 18.36 -12.13
C VAL A 313 2.55 18.65 -12.64
N LEU A 314 3.29 17.58 -12.97
CA LEU A 314 4.65 17.70 -13.45
C LEU A 314 4.69 18.44 -14.80
N ALA A 315 5.56 19.45 -14.89
CA ALA A 315 5.60 20.35 -16.04
C ALA A 315 6.59 19.95 -17.14
N GLN A 316 7.49 19.02 -16.84
CA GLN A 316 8.49 18.51 -17.79
C GLN A 316 8.94 17.11 -17.39
N THR A 317 9.33 16.31 -18.39
CA THR A 317 9.92 14.99 -18.13
C THR A 317 11.18 15.12 -17.27
N THR A 318 11.27 14.31 -16.21
CA THR A 318 12.43 14.28 -15.32
C THR A 318 12.58 12.90 -14.67
N THR A 319 13.63 12.70 -13.88
CA THR A 319 13.79 11.51 -13.03
C THR A 319 13.56 11.90 -11.58
N LEU A 320 12.60 11.24 -10.92
CA LEU A 320 12.20 11.50 -9.53
C LEU A 320 11.95 10.17 -8.81
N PRO A 321 11.96 10.18 -7.46
CA PRO A 321 11.78 8.96 -6.68
C PRO A 321 10.33 8.48 -6.68
N LEU A 322 10.14 7.16 -6.78
CA LEU A 322 8.96 6.45 -6.30
C LEU A 322 9.31 5.80 -4.97
N ARG A 323 8.47 6.03 -3.96
CA ARG A 323 8.64 5.50 -2.61
C ARG A 323 7.45 4.64 -2.24
N THR A 324 7.75 3.45 -1.75
CA THR A 324 6.78 2.55 -1.11
C THR A 324 7.45 1.91 0.09
N GLY A 325 6.68 1.24 0.92
CA GLY A 325 7.23 0.56 2.08
C GLY A 325 6.16 0.13 3.05
N VAL A 326 6.61 -0.42 4.17
CA VAL A 326 5.72 -0.92 5.21
C VAL A 326 5.88 -0.03 6.44
N ARG A 327 4.77 0.42 7.00
CA ARG A 327 4.76 0.97 8.37
C ARG A 327 4.53 -0.14 9.37
N ALA A 328 5.37 -0.18 10.39
CA ALA A 328 5.30 -1.16 11.45
C ALA A 328 4.87 -0.51 12.76
N THR A 329 3.89 -1.12 13.44
CA THR A 329 3.49 -0.76 14.80
C THR A 329 3.91 -1.87 15.75
N PRO A 330 4.83 -1.63 16.70
CA PRO A 330 5.24 -2.65 17.65
C PRO A 330 4.12 -3.00 18.63
N TYR A 331 4.11 -4.25 19.12
CA TYR A 331 3.26 -4.68 20.23
C TYR A 331 4.00 -5.64 21.17
N ALA A 332 3.67 -5.56 22.46
CA ALA A 332 4.19 -6.49 23.46
C ALA A 332 3.72 -7.92 23.14
N SER A 333 4.67 -8.86 23.09
CA SER A 333 4.41 -10.23 22.71
C SER A 333 5.12 -11.22 23.61
N GLY A 334 4.58 -12.43 23.69
CA GLY A 334 5.15 -13.54 24.44
C GLY A 334 5.11 -14.85 23.65
N GLU A 335 5.37 -15.94 24.36
CA GLU A 335 5.64 -17.24 23.78
C GLU A 335 4.84 -18.37 24.44
N ILE A 336 4.53 -19.42 23.69
CA ILE A 336 3.97 -20.70 24.18
C ILE A 336 4.86 -21.83 23.69
N SER A 337 5.24 -22.73 24.59
CA SER A 337 5.99 -23.94 24.25
C SER A 337 5.04 -25.14 24.23
N VAL A 338 5.02 -25.89 23.13
CA VAL A 338 4.22 -27.11 23.00
C VAL A 338 5.15 -28.32 23.05
N GLN A 339 4.99 -29.13 24.08
CA GLN A 339 5.67 -30.42 24.22
C GLN A 339 4.79 -31.52 23.63
N LYS A 340 5.26 -32.17 22.57
CA LYS A 340 4.62 -33.37 22.03
C LYS A 340 5.13 -34.63 22.71
N ILE A 341 4.23 -35.48 23.19
CA ILE A 341 4.49 -36.82 23.70
C ILE A 341 3.80 -37.84 22.79
N ILE A 342 4.57 -38.86 22.38
CA ILE A 342 4.10 -39.95 21.52
C ILE A 342 4.30 -41.24 22.34
N ALA A 343 3.19 -41.93 22.61
CA ALA A 343 3.13 -43.08 23.50
C ALA A 343 2.35 -44.24 22.86
N GLY A 344 2.29 -45.37 23.56
CA GLY A 344 1.61 -46.58 23.10
C GLY A 344 2.49 -47.51 22.28
N ASP A 345 2.02 -48.73 22.07
CA ASP A 345 2.78 -49.79 21.39
C ASP A 345 2.97 -49.51 19.87
N GLY A 346 2.13 -48.63 19.31
CA GLY A 346 2.25 -48.13 17.95
C GLY A 346 3.17 -46.92 17.78
N ALA A 347 3.79 -46.40 18.84
CA ALA A 347 4.66 -45.23 18.76
C ALA A 347 5.81 -45.42 17.75
N GLY A 348 6.04 -44.42 16.91
CA GLY A 348 7.04 -44.45 15.84
C GLY A 348 6.54 -45.03 14.51
N LEU A 349 5.27 -45.43 14.42
CA LEU A 349 4.64 -45.89 13.18
C LEU A 349 3.62 -44.89 12.59
N GLN A 350 3.33 -43.81 13.33
CA GLN A 350 2.39 -42.77 12.91
C GLN A 350 2.93 -41.92 11.75
N ASP A 351 2.03 -41.37 10.94
CA ASP A 351 2.32 -40.35 9.94
C ASP A 351 2.67 -39.00 10.61
N ALA A 352 2.93 -37.97 9.80
CA ALA A 352 3.20 -36.64 10.32
C ALA A 352 2.01 -36.08 11.12
N ILE A 353 2.31 -35.38 12.20
CA ILE A 353 1.33 -34.73 13.08
C ILE A 353 1.40 -33.22 12.87
N THR A 354 0.26 -32.54 12.82
CA THR A 354 0.19 -31.07 12.69
C THR A 354 -0.42 -30.46 13.93
N ILE A 355 0.36 -29.63 14.62
CA ILE A 355 -0.05 -28.84 15.78
C ILE A 355 -0.40 -27.43 15.31
N ASP A 356 -1.58 -26.95 15.69
CA ASP A 356 -2.07 -25.61 15.37
C ASP A 356 -2.39 -24.81 16.64
N LEU A 357 -2.12 -23.52 16.58
CA LEU A 357 -2.36 -22.57 17.65
C LEU A 357 -3.37 -21.51 17.20
N ALA A 358 -4.47 -21.36 17.95
CA ALA A 358 -5.49 -20.34 17.70
C ALA A 358 -5.56 -19.37 18.88
N CYS A 359 -5.20 -18.10 18.67
CA CYS A 359 -5.18 -17.07 19.71
C CYS A 359 -6.25 -16.00 19.48
N THR A 360 -6.78 -15.45 20.59
CA THR A 360 -7.65 -14.27 20.59
C THR A 360 -7.08 -13.21 21.55
N PRO A 361 -6.72 -12.00 21.06
CA PRO A 361 -6.68 -11.60 19.65
C PRO A 361 -5.68 -12.41 18.82
N ALA A 362 -5.92 -12.48 17.52
CA ALA A 362 -5.04 -13.18 16.59
C ALA A 362 -3.67 -12.46 16.48
N PRO A 363 -2.56 -13.21 16.29
CA PRO A 363 -1.26 -12.60 16.05
C PRO A 363 -1.21 -11.88 14.70
N ALA A 364 -0.16 -11.08 14.50
CA ALA A 364 0.08 -10.42 13.22
C ALA A 364 0.16 -11.43 12.06
N ALA A 365 -0.27 -11.02 10.87
CA ALA A 365 -0.16 -11.86 9.67
C ALA A 365 1.31 -12.26 9.44
N GLY A 366 1.55 -13.56 9.23
CA GLY A 366 2.89 -14.11 9.05
C GLY A 366 3.55 -14.69 10.29
N VAL A 367 3.03 -14.42 11.49
CA VAL A 367 3.46 -15.12 12.70
C VAL A 367 3.12 -16.61 12.54
N VAL A 368 4.10 -17.47 12.81
CA VAL A 368 3.93 -18.92 12.70
C VAL A 368 3.04 -19.41 13.84
N VAL A 369 1.94 -20.07 13.47
CA VAL A 369 0.95 -20.64 14.41
C VAL A 369 0.63 -22.10 14.11
N SER A 370 1.46 -22.75 13.28
CA SER A 370 1.33 -24.16 12.96
C SER A 370 2.72 -24.79 12.88
N ALA A 371 2.84 -26.03 13.34
CA ALA A 371 4.07 -26.80 13.32
C ALA A 371 3.80 -28.28 13.00
N THR A 372 4.76 -28.91 12.33
CA THR A 372 4.67 -30.33 11.96
C THR A 372 5.68 -31.15 12.74
N ILE A 373 5.20 -32.22 13.38
CA ILE A 373 6.06 -33.27 13.94
C ILE A 373 6.22 -34.36 12.87
N PRO A 374 7.46 -34.76 12.53
CA PRO A 374 7.71 -35.73 11.46
C PRO A 374 7.07 -37.10 11.72
N ALA A 375 6.74 -37.80 10.64
CA ALA A 375 6.30 -39.20 10.70
C ALA A 375 7.36 -40.08 11.40
N GLY A 376 6.89 -41.06 12.17
CA GLY A 376 7.73 -42.00 12.90
C GLY A 376 8.55 -41.41 14.05
N ALA A 377 8.29 -40.16 14.45
CA ALA A 377 8.92 -39.58 15.63
C ALA A 377 8.61 -40.39 16.89
N THR A 378 9.62 -40.74 17.67
CA THR A 378 9.47 -41.38 19.00
C THR A 378 9.73 -40.40 20.14
N SER A 379 10.32 -39.25 19.83
CA SER A 379 10.52 -38.10 20.72
C SER A 379 10.55 -36.85 19.85
N ALA A 380 9.98 -35.76 20.34
CA ALA A 380 9.98 -34.48 19.65
C ALA A 380 10.53 -33.39 20.58
N ASP A 381 11.39 -32.53 20.04
CA ASP A 381 11.80 -31.31 20.73
C ASP A 381 10.56 -30.41 20.92
N PRO A 382 10.50 -29.61 22.01
CA PRO A 382 9.43 -28.65 22.20
C PRO A 382 9.33 -27.68 21.01
N VAL A 383 8.10 -27.47 20.53
CA VAL A 383 7.80 -26.44 19.52
C VAL A 383 7.50 -25.14 20.23
N VAL A 384 8.27 -24.09 19.98
CA VAL A 384 8.02 -22.77 20.58
C VAL A 384 7.32 -21.87 19.55
N PHE A 385 6.13 -21.40 19.90
CA PHE A 385 5.40 -20.37 19.17
C PHE A 385 5.68 -19.01 19.82
N THR A 386 6.23 -18.08 19.04
CA THR A 386 6.60 -16.73 19.48
C THR A 386 5.74 -15.68 18.78
N GLY A 387 5.87 -14.41 19.16
CA GLY A 387 5.18 -13.31 18.50
C GLY A 387 3.69 -13.22 18.82
N LEU A 388 3.26 -13.90 19.90
CA LEU A 388 1.86 -13.96 20.29
C LEU A 388 1.49 -12.71 21.09
N PRO A 389 0.34 -12.05 20.85
CA PRO A 389 0.00 -10.81 21.54
C PRO A 389 -0.11 -11.01 23.05
N ASP A 390 0.40 -10.05 23.83
CA ASP A 390 0.23 -10.03 25.28
C ASP A 390 -1.25 -10.11 25.68
N GLY A 391 -1.55 -10.94 26.67
CA GLY A 391 -2.91 -11.20 27.14
C GLY A 391 -3.79 -12.03 26.19
N ALA A 392 -3.26 -12.50 25.05
CA ALA A 392 -4.02 -13.35 24.14
C ALA A 392 -4.35 -14.71 24.80
N THR A 393 -5.59 -15.16 24.65
CA THR A 393 -5.98 -16.52 25.03
C THR A 393 -5.81 -17.43 23.82
N CYS A 394 -4.93 -18.43 23.95
CA CYS A 394 -4.60 -19.37 22.90
C CYS A 394 -5.09 -20.78 23.22
N THR A 395 -5.60 -21.47 22.20
CA THR A 395 -5.99 -22.89 22.24
C THR A 395 -5.05 -23.67 21.33
N VAL A 396 -4.47 -24.75 21.85
CA VAL A 396 -3.64 -25.68 21.08
C VAL A 396 -4.54 -26.79 20.55
N SER A 397 -4.37 -27.15 19.28
CA SER A 397 -5.12 -28.22 18.63
C SER A 397 -4.20 -29.04 17.73
N GLU A 398 -4.69 -30.20 17.31
CA GLU A 398 -3.98 -31.09 16.39
C GLU A 398 -4.90 -31.39 15.20
N SER A 399 -4.57 -30.84 14.03
CA SER A 399 -5.40 -31.00 12.82
C SER A 399 -5.06 -32.25 12.00
N ALA A 400 -3.86 -32.80 12.21
CA ALA A 400 -3.46 -34.10 11.71
C ALA A 400 -2.84 -34.90 12.84
N ASP A 401 -3.42 -36.05 13.16
CA ASP A 401 -3.07 -36.87 14.31
C ASP A 401 -2.13 -38.03 13.99
N GLY A 402 -1.66 -38.15 12.74
CA GLY A 402 -0.74 -39.21 12.31
C GLY A 402 -1.34 -40.63 12.25
N ALA A 403 -2.65 -40.84 12.47
CA ALA A 403 -3.24 -42.18 12.31
C ALA A 403 -3.15 -42.66 10.85
N ASN A 404 -2.86 -43.95 10.64
CA ASN A 404 -2.67 -44.56 9.31
C ASN A 404 -3.01 -46.06 9.31
N ASP A 405 -2.67 -46.78 8.24
CA ASP A 405 -2.96 -48.22 8.09
C ASP A 405 -2.23 -49.11 9.11
N ALA A 406 -1.16 -48.62 9.74
CA ALA A 406 -0.36 -49.36 10.72
C ALA A 406 -0.75 -49.04 12.17
N VAL A 407 -1.29 -47.86 12.45
CA VAL A 407 -1.65 -47.42 13.81
C VAL A 407 -2.93 -46.62 13.89
N THR A 408 -3.68 -46.83 14.97
CA THR A 408 -4.84 -46.01 15.35
C THR A 408 -4.52 -45.16 16.57
N LEU A 409 -5.04 -43.93 16.60
CA LEU A 409 -4.99 -43.07 17.78
C LEU A 409 -5.95 -43.63 18.86
N ALA A 410 -5.39 -44.19 19.93
CA ALA A 410 -6.13 -44.76 21.04
C ALA A 410 -6.58 -43.68 22.05
N ALA A 411 -5.74 -42.67 22.28
CA ALA A 411 -6.06 -41.54 23.15
C ALA A 411 -5.29 -40.28 22.75
N GLN A 412 -5.91 -39.13 22.96
CA GLN A 412 -5.29 -37.81 22.84
C GLN A 412 -5.64 -36.95 24.05
N THR A 413 -4.65 -36.24 24.59
CA THR A 413 -4.84 -35.25 25.66
C THR A 413 -4.01 -34.00 25.39
N ILE A 414 -4.58 -32.82 25.64
CA ILE A 414 -3.91 -31.52 25.55
C ILE A 414 -4.08 -30.83 26.91
N GLU A 415 -2.98 -30.57 27.61
CA GLU A 415 -3.01 -29.96 28.95
C GLU A 415 -1.96 -28.86 29.10
N PRO A 416 -2.34 -27.64 29.50
CA PRO A 416 -3.72 -27.15 29.62
C PRO A 416 -4.40 -26.96 28.25
N GLU A 417 -5.73 -27.02 28.21
CA GLU A 417 -6.52 -26.83 26.97
C GLU A 417 -6.40 -25.41 26.41
N THR A 418 -6.36 -24.41 27.29
CA THR A 418 -6.21 -22.99 26.95
C THR A 418 -5.14 -22.34 27.80
N VAL A 419 -4.36 -21.44 27.21
CA VAL A 419 -3.32 -20.66 27.88
C VAL A 419 -3.46 -19.17 27.59
N THR A 420 -3.07 -18.34 28.55
CA THR A 420 -2.97 -16.88 28.34
C THR A 420 -1.51 -16.52 28.16
N VAL A 421 -1.22 -15.76 27.11
CA VAL A 421 0.12 -15.23 26.82
C VAL A 421 0.43 -14.10 27.80
N ASP A 422 1.63 -14.14 28.37
CA ASP A 422 2.18 -13.09 29.23
C ASP A 422 3.53 -12.66 28.65
N ALA A 423 3.59 -11.46 28.07
CA ALA A 423 4.80 -10.91 27.47
C ALA A 423 5.89 -10.58 28.51
N ALA A 424 5.54 -10.50 29.80
CA ALA A 424 6.50 -10.26 30.87
C ALA A 424 7.06 -11.55 31.49
N ALA A 425 6.55 -12.72 31.10
CA ALA A 425 7.04 -14.01 31.59
C ALA A 425 8.46 -14.29 31.11
N THR A 426 9.33 -14.80 32.00
CA THR A 426 10.71 -15.17 31.65
C THR A 426 10.84 -16.54 31.02
N GLU A 427 9.79 -17.38 31.14
CA GLU A 427 9.71 -18.72 30.57
C GLU A 427 8.32 -18.90 29.96
N PRO A 428 8.21 -19.52 28.77
CA PRO A 428 6.93 -19.74 28.13
C PRO A 428 6.07 -20.72 28.92
N VAL A 429 4.74 -20.56 28.83
CA VAL A 429 3.80 -21.57 29.31
C VAL A 429 3.96 -22.83 28.47
N VAL A 430 4.09 -23.99 29.12
CA VAL A 430 4.23 -25.28 28.45
C VAL A 430 2.86 -25.95 28.32
N VAL A 431 2.45 -26.26 27.09
CA VAL A 431 1.29 -27.11 26.77
C VAL A 431 1.77 -28.49 26.36
N THR A 432 1.28 -29.53 27.02
CA THR A 432 1.63 -30.92 26.71
C THR A 432 0.54 -31.54 25.85
N VAL A 433 0.90 -31.94 24.63
CA VAL A 433 0.04 -32.71 23.72
C VAL A 433 0.51 -34.15 23.75
N THR A 434 -0.34 -35.10 24.16
CA THR A 434 0.00 -36.53 24.23
C THR A 434 -0.91 -37.32 23.30
N ASN A 435 -0.30 -38.09 22.39
CA ASN A 435 -1.00 -39.12 21.62
C ASN A 435 -0.53 -40.51 22.05
N THR A 436 -1.47 -41.42 22.23
CA THR A 436 -1.22 -42.84 22.45
C THR A 436 -1.69 -43.62 21.23
N TYR A 437 -0.81 -44.39 20.60
CA TYR A 437 -1.11 -45.20 19.43
C TYR A 437 -1.11 -46.69 19.74
N ASP A 438 -2.08 -47.40 19.18
CA ASP A 438 -2.11 -48.85 19.17
C ASP A 438 -1.86 -49.37 17.74
N PRO A 439 -1.13 -50.48 17.57
CA PRO A 439 -0.95 -51.11 16.26
C PRO A 439 -2.28 -51.65 15.74
N VAL A 440 -2.53 -51.47 14.44
CA VAL A 440 -3.67 -52.08 13.76
C VAL A 440 -3.44 -53.60 13.72
N GLU A 441 -4.29 -54.37 14.39
CA GLU A 441 -4.22 -55.83 14.31
C GLU A 441 -4.52 -56.29 12.87
N THR A 442 -3.54 -56.92 12.24
CA THR A 442 -3.81 -57.66 11.00
C THR A 442 -4.60 -58.92 11.36
N PRO A 443 -5.72 -59.24 10.67
CA PRO A 443 -6.47 -60.45 10.96
C PRO A 443 -5.54 -61.65 10.83
N SER A 444 -5.24 -62.28 11.97
CA SER A 444 -4.52 -63.55 12.01
C SER A 444 -5.36 -64.56 11.24
N ASN A 445 -4.92 -64.93 10.04
CA ASN A 445 -5.47 -66.07 9.34
C ASN A 445 -5.14 -67.30 10.18
N GLY A 446 -6.10 -67.75 11.00
CA GLY A 446 -5.94 -68.84 11.94
C GLY A 446 -5.41 -70.10 11.25
N GLY A 447 -4.12 -70.39 11.47
CA GLY A 447 -3.49 -71.63 11.07
C GLY A 447 -4.03 -72.78 11.92
N GLY A 448 -5.03 -73.50 11.40
CA GLY A 448 -5.45 -74.78 11.95
C GLY A 448 -4.38 -75.83 11.68
N GLU A 449 -3.66 -76.25 12.73
CA GLU A 449 -2.91 -77.50 12.74
C GLU A 449 -3.89 -78.68 12.72
N SER A 450 -3.83 -79.50 11.66
CA SER A 450 -4.34 -80.87 11.68
C SER A 450 -3.22 -81.79 11.23
N SER A 451 -2.78 -82.63 12.17
CA SER A 451 -1.84 -83.71 12.01
C SER A 451 -2.43 -84.85 11.18
N GLY A 452 -1.64 -85.37 10.24
CA GLY A 452 -2.00 -86.53 9.42
C GLY A 452 -0.83 -87.03 8.57
N GLU A 453 0.11 -87.74 9.19
CA GLU A 453 1.08 -88.58 8.48
C GLU A 453 0.41 -89.85 7.93
N GLY A 454 0.74 -90.24 6.69
CA GLY A 454 0.43 -91.60 6.22
C GLY A 454 0.39 -91.88 4.71
N GLN A 455 1.52 -91.68 4.02
CA GLN A 455 2.11 -92.49 2.93
C GLN A 455 1.28 -93.02 1.72
N GLY A 456 1.81 -92.81 0.50
CA GLY A 456 1.40 -93.57 -0.70
C GLY A 456 2.06 -93.22 -2.05
N LEU A 457 3.36 -93.49 -2.21
CA LEU A 457 4.12 -93.95 -3.40
C LEU A 457 4.04 -93.31 -4.83
N ALA A 458 5.26 -93.04 -5.34
CA ALA A 458 5.84 -93.34 -6.68
C ALA A 458 5.67 -92.41 -7.91
N ALA A 459 6.76 -91.64 -8.15
CA ALA A 459 7.62 -91.60 -9.34
C ALA A 459 7.07 -91.58 -10.79
N SER A 460 7.38 -90.51 -11.54
CA SER A 460 8.27 -90.53 -12.75
C SER A 460 8.36 -89.12 -13.39
N GLY A 461 9.58 -88.66 -13.71
CA GLY A 461 9.83 -87.52 -14.64
C GLY A 461 9.81 -88.00 -16.10
N PRO A 462 10.31 -87.25 -17.12
CA PRO A 462 11.04 -85.97 -17.08
C PRO A 462 10.62 -84.88 -18.12
N THR A 463 10.85 -83.62 -17.74
CA THR A 463 11.41 -82.45 -18.51
C THR A 463 10.93 -82.12 -19.96
N PRO A 464 11.44 -81.04 -20.62
CA PRO A 464 10.62 -79.89 -21.04
C PRO A 464 10.59 -79.76 -22.59
N MET A 465 9.78 -78.86 -23.18
CA MET A 465 10.13 -78.10 -24.41
C MET A 465 8.97 -77.29 -25.00
N THR A 466 9.24 -76.00 -25.19
CA THR A 466 9.03 -75.14 -26.38
C THR A 466 7.73 -75.16 -27.21
N GLY A 467 7.32 -73.94 -27.57
CA GLY A 467 6.50 -73.59 -28.75
C GLY A 467 5.37 -72.63 -28.36
N ALA A 468 5.47 -71.30 -28.44
CA ALA A 468 5.69 -70.42 -29.60
C ALA A 468 4.61 -70.52 -30.70
N LEU A 469 4.19 -69.33 -31.19
CA LEU A 469 3.34 -68.98 -32.34
C LEU A 469 1.85 -68.75 -31.97
N THR A 470 1.43 -67.50 -31.70
CA THR A 470 1.07 -66.40 -32.63
C THR A 470 -0.12 -66.72 -33.54
N VAL A 471 -1.14 -65.83 -33.57
CA VAL A 471 -1.45 -64.95 -34.73
C VAL A 471 -2.74 -64.14 -34.46
N ALA A 472 -2.55 -62.81 -34.49
CA ALA A 472 -3.30 -61.74 -35.16
C ALA A 472 -4.79 -61.44 -34.91
N GLY A 473 -5.03 -60.11 -34.86
CA GLY A 473 -6.19 -59.44 -35.49
C GLY A 473 -6.60 -58.18 -34.75
N LEU A 474 -5.97 -57.02 -35.03
CA LEU A 474 -6.56 -55.82 -35.68
C LEU A 474 -7.82 -55.26 -34.96
N GLY A 475 -7.92 -54.01 -34.50
CA GLY A 475 -7.30 -52.75 -34.93
C GLY A 475 -8.40 -51.75 -35.30
N LEU A 476 -8.33 -50.49 -34.79
CA LEU A 476 -8.81 -49.20 -35.35
C LEU A 476 -8.99 -48.18 -34.19
N LEU A 477 -8.13 -47.13 -34.08
CA LEU A 477 -8.27 -45.73 -34.57
C LEU A 477 -9.43 -44.93 -33.91
N LEU A 478 -9.40 -43.62 -33.63
CA LEU A 478 -8.43 -42.51 -33.48
C LEU A 478 -9.26 -41.29 -32.99
N ALA A 479 -8.61 -40.35 -32.31
CA ALA A 479 -8.82 -38.89 -32.33
C ALA A 479 -10.09 -38.23 -31.74
N GLY A 480 -9.87 -37.07 -31.08
CA GLY A 480 -10.90 -36.03 -30.92
C GLY A 480 -10.64 -35.00 -29.83
N ALA A 481 -9.80 -34.00 -30.13
CA ALA A 481 -9.54 -32.84 -29.28
C ALA A 481 -10.57 -31.71 -29.49
N LEU A 482 -10.67 -30.84 -28.46
CA LEU A 482 -11.11 -29.43 -28.43
C LEU A 482 -12.60 -29.08 -28.64
N LEU A 483 -13.14 -28.32 -27.68
CA LEU A 483 -14.01 -27.15 -27.94
C LEU A 483 -14.06 -26.20 -26.72
N ARG A 484 -13.46 -25.01 -26.89
CA ARG A 484 -13.85 -23.75 -26.22
C ARG A 484 -15.16 -23.28 -26.84
N VAL A 485 -16.07 -22.64 -26.09
CA VAL A 485 -16.68 -21.33 -26.41
C VAL A 485 -17.46 -20.76 -25.20
N ARG A 486 -17.23 -19.46 -25.01
CA ARG A 486 -17.91 -18.41 -24.22
C ARG A 486 -19.43 -18.56 -23.97
N ARG A 487 -19.87 -18.06 -22.82
CA ARG A 487 -21.10 -17.26 -22.69
C ARG A 487 -20.88 -16.03 -21.78
N ARG A 488 -21.10 -14.84 -22.34
CA ARG A 488 -21.49 -13.60 -21.64
C ARG A 488 -23.02 -13.55 -21.65
N ALA A 489 -23.65 -13.19 -20.54
CA ALA A 489 -24.59 -12.06 -20.43
C ALA A 489 -25.46 -12.12 -19.15
N THR A 490 -25.43 -10.99 -18.44
CA THR A 490 -26.51 -10.31 -17.69
C THR A 490 -27.08 -10.92 -16.41
N LEU A 491 -26.94 -10.16 -15.31
CA LEU A 491 -28.04 -9.78 -14.41
C LEU A 491 -27.66 -8.54 -13.55
N ARG A 492 -28.47 -7.49 -13.76
CA ARG A 492 -28.80 -6.28 -12.95
C ARG A 492 -27.75 -5.55 -12.13
#